data_AF-A0A7S0PWR0-F1
#
_entry.id   AF-A0A7S0PWR0-F1
#
_cell.length_a   1.000
_cell.length_b   1.000
_cell.length_c   1.000
_cell.angle_alpha   90.00
_cell.angle_beta   90.00
_cell.angle_gamma   90.00
#
_symmetry.space_group_name_H-M   'P 1'
#
loop_
_entity.id
_entity.type
_entity.pdbx_description
1 polymer ?
#
loop_
_entity_poly.entity_id
_entity_poly.type
_entity_poly.pdbx_seq_one_letter_code
_entity_poly.pdbx_strand_id
1 'polypeptide(L)'
;AAFNDPRVTIVYEDASEFLHSKQQQHRKYGDYYDCIFSDTSDPVGPAETLFQPSFYESMHDCLAKDGIVCAQSECMWIHLDFITDIVACCTEIFGYTEYYSTLAPTFPCGQIGFILASKNRTKSCRHLSRQPSSALLKQMKYYNPNIHQASFVLPEFVQKKLQIYQSSPEDQGEQVDCLLAQCTIL
;
A
#
# COMPACT_ATOMS: atom_id res chain seq x y z
N ALA A 1 -24.51 4.35 10.29
CA ALA A 1 -23.49 3.30 10.46
C ALA A 1 -23.00 2.88 9.08
N ALA A 2 -21.69 2.66 8.89
CA ALA A 2 -21.10 2.38 7.57
C ALA A 2 -21.67 1.12 6.88
N PHE A 3 -22.01 0.08 7.65
CA PHE A 3 -22.55 -1.17 7.13
C PHE A 3 -23.97 -1.10 6.54
N ASN A 4 -24.69 0.02 6.76
CA ASN A 4 -26.06 0.19 6.24
C ASN A 4 -26.10 0.93 4.89
N ASP A 5 -24.94 1.29 4.33
CA ASP A 5 -24.88 1.94 3.03
C ASP A 5 -25.23 0.94 1.92
N PRO A 6 -26.17 1.24 1.01
CA PRO A 6 -26.64 0.28 0.00
C PRO A 6 -25.56 -0.12 -1.02
N ARG A 7 -24.43 0.59 -1.06
CA ARG A 7 -23.28 0.26 -1.91
C ARG A 7 -22.40 -0.83 -1.28
N VAL A 8 -22.57 -1.12 0.01
CA VAL A 8 -21.78 -2.12 0.73
C VAL A 8 -22.39 -3.49 0.54
N THR A 9 -21.60 -4.42 0.01
CA THR A 9 -21.93 -5.85 -0.02
C THR A 9 -20.99 -6.58 0.93
N ILE A 10 -21.55 -7.32 1.88
CA ILE A 10 -20.79 -8.12 2.84
C ILE A 10 -20.77 -9.57 2.36
N VAL A 11 -19.57 -10.13 2.26
CA VAL A 11 -19.34 -11.53 1.89
C VAL A 11 -18.66 -12.23 3.06
N TYR A 12 -19.21 -13.36 3.49
CA TYR A 12 -18.67 -14.17 4.58
C TYR A 12 -17.92 -15.38 3.97
N GLU A 13 -16.69 -15.15 3.55
CA GLU A 13 -15.84 -16.14 2.86
C GLU A 13 -14.36 -15.84 3.16
N ASP A 14 -13.48 -16.83 2.98
CA ASP A 14 -12.05 -16.59 2.94
C ASP A 14 -11.68 -15.70 1.75
N ALA A 15 -10.86 -14.68 1.97
CA ALA A 15 -10.56 -13.69 0.92
C ALA A 15 -9.77 -14.30 -0.25
N SER A 16 -8.93 -15.31 0.02
CA SER A 16 -8.16 -16.01 -1.02
C SER A 16 -9.08 -16.85 -1.90
N GLU A 17 -10.00 -17.61 -1.28
CA GLU A 17 -11.01 -18.38 -2.01
C GLU A 17 -11.94 -17.47 -2.82
N PHE A 18 -12.38 -16.36 -2.22
CA PHE A 18 -13.22 -15.37 -2.88
C PHE A 18 -12.54 -14.80 -4.12
N LEU A 19 -11.28 -14.35 -4.03
CA LEU A 19 -10.55 -13.80 -5.17
C LEU A 19 -10.30 -14.86 -6.25
N HIS A 20 -10.01 -16.11 -5.86
CA HIS A 20 -9.84 -17.20 -6.81
C HIS A 20 -11.13 -17.47 -7.61
N SER A 21 -12.29 -17.50 -6.94
CA SER A 21 -13.57 -17.67 -7.61
C SER A 21 -13.92 -16.47 -8.50
N LYS A 22 -13.61 -15.25 -8.04
CA LYS A 22 -13.83 -14.01 -8.78
C LYS A 22 -12.96 -13.89 -10.01
N GLN A 23 -11.69 -14.28 -9.96
CA GLN A 23 -10.81 -14.34 -11.12
C GLN A 23 -11.46 -15.08 -12.30
N GLN A 24 -12.10 -16.22 -12.04
CA GLN A 24 -12.79 -17.00 -13.07
C GLN A 24 -14.03 -16.28 -13.62
N GLN A 25 -14.80 -15.61 -12.75
CA GLN A 25 -15.95 -14.80 -13.16
C GLN A 25 -15.53 -13.56 -13.97
N HIS A 26 -14.48 -12.85 -13.54
CA HIS A 26 -13.98 -11.62 -14.14
C HIS A 26 -13.47 -11.87 -15.55
N ARG A 27 -12.69 -12.93 -15.75
CA ARG A 27 -12.24 -13.37 -17.08
C ARG A 27 -13.41 -13.66 -18.03
N LYS A 28 -14.57 -14.03 -17.49
CA LYS A 28 -15.77 -14.35 -18.28
C LYS A 28 -16.68 -13.14 -18.54
N TYR A 29 -16.80 -12.22 -17.58
CA TYR A 29 -17.82 -11.16 -17.60
C TYR A 29 -17.27 -9.73 -17.56
N GLY A 30 -15.96 -9.55 -17.38
CA GLY A 30 -15.31 -8.22 -17.38
C GLY A 30 -15.65 -7.34 -16.18
N ASP A 31 -16.16 -7.93 -15.10
CA ASP A 31 -16.36 -7.24 -13.82
C ASP A 31 -15.00 -7.16 -13.13
N TYR A 32 -14.46 -5.98 -12.84
CA TYR A 32 -13.12 -5.81 -12.26
C TYR A 32 -13.16 -4.75 -11.16
N TYR A 33 -12.25 -4.84 -10.20
CA TYR A 33 -12.10 -3.82 -9.16
C TYR A 33 -11.14 -2.73 -9.61
N ASP A 34 -11.49 -1.47 -9.34
CA ASP A 34 -10.55 -0.34 -9.50
C ASP A 34 -9.49 -0.35 -8.39
N CYS A 35 -9.91 -0.67 -7.17
CA CYS A 35 -9.04 -0.74 -6.00
C CYS A 35 -9.39 -1.96 -5.14
N ILE A 36 -8.37 -2.61 -4.59
CA ILE A 36 -8.51 -3.65 -3.57
C ILE A 36 -7.73 -3.21 -2.33
N PHE A 37 -8.38 -3.25 -1.16
CA PHE A 37 -7.74 -2.98 0.13
C PHE A 37 -7.68 -4.26 0.95
N SER A 38 -6.48 -4.65 1.39
CA SER A 38 -6.24 -5.78 2.28
C SER A 38 -5.94 -5.28 3.69
N ASP A 39 -6.96 -5.31 4.55
CA ASP A 39 -6.90 -4.94 5.97
C ASP A 39 -6.93 -6.21 6.82
N THR A 40 -5.77 -6.86 6.92
CA THR A 40 -5.62 -8.20 7.52
C THR A 40 -4.93 -8.13 8.87
N SER A 41 -5.13 -9.17 9.68
CA SER A 41 -4.31 -9.40 10.87
C SER A 41 -2.88 -9.83 10.50
N ASP A 42 -1.97 -9.75 11.47
CA ASP A 42 -0.58 -10.21 11.37
C ASP A 42 -0.47 -11.62 10.74
N PRO A 43 0.65 -11.95 10.05
CA PRO A 43 0.87 -13.18 9.29
C PRO A 43 1.06 -14.43 10.17
N VAL A 44 0.17 -14.67 11.13
CA VAL A 44 0.18 -15.82 12.02
C VAL A 44 -1.16 -16.55 11.92
N GLY A 45 -1.11 -17.85 11.64
CA GLY A 45 -2.30 -18.67 11.51
C GLY A 45 -3.02 -18.45 10.17
N PRO A 46 -4.34 -18.18 10.15
CA PRO A 46 -5.13 -18.16 8.91
C PRO A 46 -4.66 -17.08 7.90
N ALA A 47 -4.00 -16.03 8.37
CA ALA A 47 -3.52 -14.94 7.52
C ALA A 47 -2.22 -15.25 6.75
N GLU A 48 -1.51 -16.34 7.05
CA GLU A 48 -0.24 -16.70 6.38
C GLU A 48 -0.39 -16.83 4.86
N THR A 49 -1.55 -17.32 4.41
CA THR A 49 -1.88 -17.47 2.99
C THR A 49 -2.00 -16.12 2.27
N LEU A 50 -2.32 -15.05 3.00
CA LEU A 50 -2.55 -13.70 2.47
C LEU A 50 -1.23 -12.95 2.17
N PHE A 51 -0.10 -13.53 2.55
CA PHE A 51 1.23 -12.99 2.27
C PHE A 51 2.00 -13.86 1.24
N GLN A 52 1.33 -14.84 0.63
CA GLN A 52 1.92 -15.66 -0.43
C GLN A 52 1.78 -14.97 -1.80
N PRO A 53 2.73 -15.18 -2.73
CA PRO A 53 2.67 -14.61 -4.07
C PRO A 53 1.34 -14.87 -4.80
N SER A 54 0.76 -16.07 -4.62
CA SER A 54 -0.51 -16.47 -5.24
C SER A 54 -1.69 -15.58 -4.84
N PHE A 55 -1.69 -15.02 -3.64
CA PHE A 55 -2.73 -14.10 -3.20
C PHE A 55 -2.61 -12.75 -3.93
N TYR A 56 -1.39 -12.23 -4.07
CA TYR A 56 -1.10 -11.02 -4.83
C TYR A 56 -1.40 -11.17 -6.32
N GLU A 57 -1.10 -12.34 -6.92
CA GLU A 57 -1.50 -12.68 -8.29
C GLU A 57 -3.03 -12.68 -8.46
N SER A 58 -3.74 -13.25 -7.49
CA SER A 58 -5.21 -13.29 -7.50
C SER A 58 -5.82 -11.88 -7.42
N MET A 59 -5.26 -11.01 -6.57
CA MET A 59 -5.64 -9.60 -6.54
C MET A 59 -5.33 -8.89 -7.86
N HIS A 60 -4.14 -9.07 -8.43
CA HIS A 60 -3.73 -8.48 -9.70
C HIS A 60 -4.70 -8.81 -10.84
N ASP A 61 -5.14 -10.08 -10.92
CA ASP A 61 -6.05 -10.54 -11.95
C ASP A 61 -7.48 -10.04 -11.78
N CYS A 62 -7.88 -9.73 -10.55
CA CYS A 62 -9.19 -9.14 -10.26
C CYS A 62 -9.23 -7.62 -10.49
N LEU A 63 -8.09 -6.96 -10.69
CA LEU A 63 -8.01 -5.52 -10.94
C LEU A 63 -8.23 -5.12 -12.41
N ALA A 64 -8.85 -3.96 -12.57
CA ALA A 64 -8.92 -3.24 -13.84
C ALA A 64 -7.51 -2.84 -14.37
N LYS A 65 -7.44 -2.32 -15.60
CA LYS A 65 -6.17 -2.02 -16.30
C LYS A 65 -5.21 -1.12 -15.49
N ASP A 66 -5.74 -0.13 -14.80
CA ASP A 66 -4.99 0.83 -13.98
C ASP A 66 -5.27 0.63 -12.47
N GLY A 67 -5.75 -0.55 -12.09
CA GLY A 67 -6.16 -0.81 -10.72
C GLY A 67 -5.00 -0.88 -9.75
N ILE A 68 -5.32 -0.66 -8.47
CA ILE A 68 -4.34 -0.63 -7.37
C ILE A 68 -4.73 -1.59 -6.24
N VAL A 69 -3.72 -2.22 -5.64
CA VAL A 69 -3.82 -2.89 -4.34
C VAL A 69 -3.18 -2.00 -3.29
N CYS A 70 -3.82 -1.93 -2.12
CA CYS A 70 -3.22 -1.41 -0.91
C CYS A 70 -3.36 -2.48 0.19
N ALA A 71 -2.25 -3.00 0.69
CA ALA A 71 -2.24 -4.04 1.72
C ALA A 71 -1.49 -3.55 2.96
N GLN A 72 -2.01 -3.84 4.16
CA GLN A 72 -1.21 -3.75 5.39
C GLN A 72 0.07 -4.57 5.22
N SER A 73 1.20 -4.03 5.67
CA SER A 73 2.51 -4.64 5.48
C SER A 73 3.46 -4.26 6.61
N GLU A 74 3.04 -4.56 7.84
CA GLU A 74 3.92 -4.65 9.00
C GLU A 74 4.68 -3.37 9.40
N CYS A 75 5.52 -3.48 10.42
CA CYS A 75 6.29 -2.39 11.01
C CYS A 75 7.73 -2.38 10.47
N MET A 76 8.16 -1.27 9.87
CA MET A 76 9.49 -1.13 9.24
C MET A 76 10.65 -1.24 10.24
N TRP A 77 10.39 -1.04 11.53
CA TRP A 77 11.42 -1.10 12.57
C TRP A 77 11.84 -2.52 12.92
N ILE A 78 10.94 -3.49 12.76
CA ILE A 78 11.13 -4.87 13.25
C ILE A 78 10.87 -5.94 12.19
N HIS A 79 10.19 -5.60 11.08
CA HIS A 79 9.81 -6.54 10.02
C HIS A 79 10.37 -6.15 8.64
N LEU A 80 11.47 -5.38 8.59
CA LEU A 80 11.98 -4.82 7.34
C LEU A 80 12.37 -5.86 6.29
N ASP A 81 12.95 -7.00 6.69
CA ASP A 81 13.31 -8.07 5.75
C ASP A 81 12.06 -8.66 5.09
N PHE A 82 11.03 -8.95 5.89
CA PHE A 82 9.72 -9.41 5.38
C PHE A 82 9.08 -8.40 4.42
N ILE A 83 9.08 -7.11 4.79
CA ILE A 83 8.56 -6.04 3.94
C ILE A 83 9.33 -6.00 2.61
N THR A 84 10.65 -6.20 2.64
CA THR A 84 11.48 -6.22 1.42
C THR A 84 11.07 -7.34 0.48
N ASP A 85 10.82 -8.54 1.00
CA ASP A 85 10.39 -9.70 0.21
C ASP A 85 9.01 -9.46 -0.44
N ILE A 86 8.05 -8.92 0.31
CA ILE A 86 6.72 -8.63 -0.22
C ILE A 86 6.74 -7.48 -1.24
N VAL A 87 7.55 -6.44 -1.00
CA VAL A 87 7.75 -5.35 -1.98
C VAL A 87 8.33 -5.90 -3.28
N ALA A 88 9.34 -6.78 -3.20
CA ALA A 88 9.92 -7.40 -4.39
C ALA A 88 8.91 -8.26 -5.14
N CYS A 89 8.15 -9.09 -4.42
CA CYS A 89 7.07 -9.91 -4.97
C CYS A 89 6.00 -9.06 -5.67
N CYS A 90 5.50 -8.01 -5.02
CA CYS A 90 4.53 -7.09 -5.62
C CYS A 90 5.11 -6.35 -6.82
N THR A 91 6.39 -5.98 -6.79
CA THR A 91 7.05 -5.33 -7.93
C THR A 91 7.12 -6.26 -9.13
N GLU A 92 7.38 -7.55 -8.93
CA GLU A 92 7.38 -8.56 -10.00
C GLU A 92 5.99 -8.75 -10.60
N ILE A 93 4.95 -8.86 -9.77
CA ILE A 93 3.57 -9.11 -10.21
C ILE A 93 2.94 -7.89 -10.87
N PHE A 94 3.02 -6.71 -10.24
CA PHE A 94 2.30 -5.51 -10.67
C PHE A 94 3.17 -4.60 -11.56
N GLY A 95 4.49 -4.70 -11.43
CA GLY A 95 5.45 -3.86 -12.16
C GLY A 95 5.71 -2.49 -11.54
N TYR A 96 4.93 -2.09 -10.53
CA TYR A 96 5.17 -0.88 -9.74
C TYR A 96 4.64 -1.06 -8.32
N THR A 97 5.49 -0.74 -7.34
CA THR A 97 5.15 -0.88 -5.93
C THR A 97 5.80 0.22 -5.12
N GLU A 98 5.07 0.74 -4.15
CA GLU A 98 5.53 1.72 -3.17
C GLU A 98 5.23 1.20 -1.77
N TYR A 99 6.06 1.61 -0.80
CA TYR A 99 5.79 1.39 0.61
C TYR A 99 5.57 2.74 1.29
N TYR A 100 4.57 2.81 2.15
CA TYR A 100 4.30 3.99 2.97
C TYR A 100 3.94 3.57 4.39
N SER A 101 4.00 4.51 5.31
CA SER A 101 3.78 4.23 6.72
C SER A 101 2.97 5.32 7.42
N THR A 102 2.28 4.94 8.48
CA THR A 102 1.58 5.86 9.37
C THR A 102 1.89 5.57 10.82
N LEU A 103 1.67 6.55 11.67
CA LEU A 103 1.75 6.39 13.11
C LEU A 103 0.45 5.81 13.64
N ALA A 104 0.56 4.72 14.39
CA ALA A 104 -0.53 4.04 15.06
C ALA A 104 -0.03 3.60 16.44
N PRO A 105 -0.22 4.40 17.51
CA PRO A 105 0.43 4.18 18.81
C PRO A 105 0.14 2.83 19.47
N THR A 106 -0.94 2.16 19.08
CA THR A 106 -1.34 0.85 19.60
C THR A 106 -0.75 -0.33 18.84
N PHE A 107 -0.10 -0.09 17.69
CA PHE A 107 0.65 -1.11 16.96
C PHE A 107 2.08 -1.21 17.51
N PRO A 108 2.78 -2.34 17.30
CA PRO A 108 4.19 -2.48 17.67
C PRO A 108 5.03 -1.31 17.15
N CYS A 109 5.89 -0.77 18.02
CA CYS A 109 6.72 0.41 17.75
C CYS A 109 5.94 1.70 17.39
N GLY A 110 4.61 1.72 17.56
CA GLY A 110 3.77 2.88 17.26
C GLY A 110 3.62 3.18 15.77
N GLN A 111 3.92 2.23 14.89
CA GLN A 111 3.93 2.42 13.43
C GLN A 111 3.32 1.22 12.72
N ILE A 112 2.61 1.48 11.63
CA ILE A 112 2.13 0.45 10.70
C ILE A 112 2.36 0.87 9.26
N GLY A 113 2.76 -0.10 8.45
CA GLY A 113 3.17 0.05 7.06
C GLY A 113 2.14 -0.50 6.11
N PHE A 114 2.24 -0.04 4.86
CA PHE A 114 1.38 -0.47 3.78
C PHE A 114 2.18 -0.59 2.50
N ILE A 115 1.85 -1.62 1.74
CA ILE A 115 2.32 -1.77 0.36
C ILE A 115 1.21 -1.29 -0.56
N LEU A 116 1.59 -0.45 -1.52
CA LEU A 116 0.74 -0.04 -2.63
C LEU A 116 1.32 -0.60 -3.91
N ALA A 117 0.58 -1.49 -4.58
CA ALA A 117 0.99 -2.10 -5.84
C ALA A 117 0.03 -1.70 -6.96
N SER A 118 0.56 -1.26 -8.10
CA SER A 118 -0.22 -0.67 -9.19
C SER A 118 0.08 -1.36 -10.51
N LYS A 119 -0.96 -1.66 -11.29
CA LYS A 119 -0.82 -2.12 -12.68
C LYS A 119 -0.36 -0.99 -13.62
N ASN A 120 -0.54 0.26 -13.18
CA ASN A 120 -0.02 1.42 -13.89
C ASN A 120 1.40 1.74 -13.41
N ARG A 121 2.40 1.45 -14.27
CA ARG A 121 3.82 1.61 -13.96
C ARG A 121 4.33 3.06 -13.97
N THR A 122 3.52 4.00 -14.41
CA THR A 122 3.95 5.40 -14.64
C THR A 122 3.32 6.38 -13.68
N LYS A 123 2.43 5.93 -12.78
CA LYS A 123 1.70 6.82 -11.87
C LYS A 123 2.00 6.45 -10.43
N SER A 124 2.79 7.30 -9.77
CA SER A 124 2.99 7.21 -8.33
C SER A 124 1.72 7.58 -7.59
N CYS A 125 1.46 6.87 -6.49
CA CYS A 125 0.39 7.21 -5.57
C CYS A 125 0.84 8.20 -4.48
N ARG A 126 2.10 8.62 -4.45
CA ARG A 126 2.59 9.72 -3.59
C ARG A 126 1.86 11.03 -3.86
N HIS A 127 1.54 11.28 -5.12
CA HIS A 127 0.85 12.50 -5.54
C HIS A 127 -0.64 12.25 -5.70
N LEU A 128 -1.45 13.14 -5.12
CA LEU A 128 -2.88 13.06 -5.21
C LEU A 128 -3.34 13.31 -6.64
N SER A 129 -3.99 12.32 -7.25
CA SER A 129 -4.68 12.50 -8.53
C SER A 129 -5.91 13.42 -8.43
N ARG A 130 -6.45 13.61 -7.22
CA ARG A 130 -7.60 14.50 -6.96
C ARG A 130 -7.54 15.06 -5.55
N GLN A 131 -7.85 16.35 -5.42
CA GLN A 131 -7.96 17.00 -4.13
C GLN A 131 -9.22 16.53 -3.37
N PRO A 132 -9.10 16.12 -2.09
CA PRO A 132 -10.24 15.81 -1.24
C PRO A 132 -11.16 17.03 -1.08
N SER A 133 -12.47 16.82 -1.00
CA SER A 133 -13.41 17.91 -0.75
C SER A 133 -13.22 18.49 0.66
N SER A 134 -13.50 19.78 0.83
CA SER A 134 -13.44 20.43 2.15
C SER A 134 -14.41 19.78 3.16
N ALA A 135 -15.55 19.29 2.69
CA ALA A 135 -16.52 18.57 3.52
C ALA A 135 -15.98 17.23 4.04
N LEU A 136 -15.19 16.52 3.23
CA LEU A 136 -14.51 15.29 3.66
C LEU A 136 -13.40 15.62 4.66
N LEU A 137 -12.54 16.60 4.36
CA LEU A 137 -11.43 16.97 5.24
C LEU A 137 -11.88 17.42 6.63
N LYS A 138 -13.03 18.09 6.74
CA LYS A 138 -13.63 18.46 8.04
C LYS A 138 -14.02 17.27 8.92
N GLN A 139 -14.20 16.09 8.34
CA GLN A 139 -14.52 14.85 9.06
C GLN A 139 -13.27 14.03 9.41
N MET A 140 -12.13 14.32 8.76
CA MET A 140 -10.89 13.59 8.99
C MET A 140 -10.21 14.06 10.27
N LYS A 141 -9.65 13.12 11.02
CA LYS A 141 -8.84 13.41 12.23
C LYS A 141 -7.34 13.33 11.98
N TYR A 142 -6.93 12.52 11.00
CA TYR A 142 -5.52 12.23 10.71
C TYR A 142 -5.17 12.60 9.28
N TYR A 143 -5.88 12.00 8.31
CA TYR A 143 -5.59 12.20 6.89
C TYR A 143 -5.79 13.66 6.45
N ASN A 144 -4.80 14.17 5.73
CA ASN A 144 -4.87 15.37 4.91
C ASN A 144 -3.84 15.24 3.76
N PRO A 145 -3.89 16.11 2.73
CA PRO A 145 -2.98 16.01 1.59
C PRO A 145 -1.49 16.02 1.93
N ASN A 146 -1.08 16.77 2.95
CA ASN A 146 0.34 16.83 3.36
C ASN A 146 0.76 15.54 4.06
N ILE A 147 -0.11 14.98 4.91
CA ILE A 147 0.12 13.68 5.56
C ILE A 147 0.18 12.55 4.54
N HIS A 148 -0.66 12.60 3.50
CA HIS A 148 -0.62 11.64 2.40
C HIS A 148 0.78 11.59 1.78
N GLN A 149 1.32 12.73 1.34
CA GLN A 149 2.65 12.80 0.74
C GLN A 149 3.75 12.39 1.73
N ALA A 150 3.69 12.90 2.96
CA ALA A 150 4.69 12.61 3.99
C ALA A 150 4.74 11.12 4.38
N SER A 151 3.63 10.39 4.25
CA SER A 151 3.58 8.95 4.59
C SER A 151 4.53 8.08 3.74
N PHE A 152 4.88 8.53 2.54
CA PHE A 152 5.82 7.86 1.63
C PHE A 152 7.27 8.29 1.86
N VAL A 153 7.54 9.25 2.74
CA VAL A 153 8.90 9.66 3.10
C VAL A 153 9.41 8.73 4.20
N LEU A 154 10.34 7.85 3.83
CA LEU A 154 10.83 6.78 4.71
C LEU A 154 12.20 7.11 5.31
N PRO A 155 12.58 6.53 6.46
CA PRO A 155 13.94 6.61 6.95
C PRO A 155 14.96 6.04 5.95
N GLU A 156 16.17 6.61 5.94
CA GLU A 156 17.22 6.26 4.97
C GLU A 156 17.56 4.76 4.93
N PHE A 157 17.59 4.08 6.09
CA PHE A 157 17.90 2.65 6.15
C PHE A 157 16.82 1.80 5.45
N VAL A 158 15.56 2.22 5.52
CA VAL A 158 14.43 1.57 4.85
C VAL A 158 14.55 1.79 3.35
N GLN A 159 14.79 3.04 2.92
CA GLN A 159 14.96 3.36 1.50
C GLN A 159 16.07 2.52 0.86
N LYS A 160 17.24 2.43 1.50
CA LYS A 160 18.38 1.63 1.05
C LYS A 160 18.04 0.14 0.92
N LYS A 161 17.30 -0.40 1.88
CA LYS A 161 16.96 -1.82 1.92
C LYS A 161 15.94 -2.19 0.86
N LEU A 162 14.90 -1.37 0.69
CA LEU A 162 13.81 -1.67 -0.25
C LEU A 162 14.22 -1.44 -1.72
N GLN A 163 15.29 -0.68 -1.99
CA GLN A 163 15.80 -0.39 -3.34
C GLN A 163 14.76 0.21 -4.31
N ILE A 164 13.65 0.76 -3.79
CA ILE A 164 12.50 1.27 -4.56
C ILE A 164 12.83 2.62 -5.27
N TYR A 165 14.00 3.21 -5.00
CA TYR A 165 14.44 4.43 -5.69
C TYR A 165 15.05 4.12 -7.06
N GLN A 166 14.22 3.62 -7.98
CA GLN A 166 14.34 4.02 -9.37
C GLN A 166 13.49 5.27 -9.51
N SER A 167 14.13 6.43 -9.49
CA SER A 167 13.48 7.74 -9.62
C SER A 167 12.45 7.69 -10.74
N SER A 168 11.19 8.03 -10.43
CA SER A 168 10.31 8.46 -11.50
C SER A 168 10.98 9.69 -12.15
N PRO A 169 10.85 9.92 -13.46
CA PRO A 169 11.42 11.11 -14.10
C PRO A 169 10.98 12.43 -13.45
N GLU A 170 9.87 12.41 -12.71
CA GLU A 170 9.30 13.56 -11.98
C GLU A 170 10.07 13.91 -10.69
N ASP A 171 10.79 12.96 -10.09
CA ASP A 171 11.51 13.13 -8.82
C ASP A 171 12.94 13.68 -8.97
N GLN A 172 13.41 13.94 -10.20
CA GLN A 172 14.80 14.35 -10.47
C GLN A 172 15.11 15.85 -10.21
N GLY A 173 14.19 16.58 -9.58
CA GLY A 173 14.34 18.02 -9.33
C GLY A 173 14.35 18.37 -7.85
N GLU A 174 15.51 18.24 -7.20
CA GLU A 174 16.05 19.12 -6.14
C GLU A 174 17.07 18.36 -5.28
N GLN A 175 18.35 18.63 -5.51
CA GLN A 175 19.43 18.21 -4.63
C GLN A 175 19.52 19.22 -3.47
N VAL A 176 18.87 18.91 -2.34
CA VAL A 176 18.97 19.73 -1.13
C VAL A 176 20.00 19.10 -0.19
N ASP A 177 21.26 19.46 -0.39
CA ASP A 177 22.35 19.13 0.54
C ASP A 177 22.40 20.20 1.64
N CYS A 178 21.62 20.02 2.71
CA CYS A 178 21.61 20.93 3.85
C CYS A 178 21.28 20.16 5.14
N LEU A 179 22.26 19.98 6.04
CA LEU A 179 22.17 20.00 7.52
C LEU A 179 22.91 18.91 8.33
N LEU A 180 23.49 17.86 7.73
CA LEU A 180 24.12 16.80 8.54
C LEU A 180 25.57 17.07 8.98
N ALA A 181 26.19 18.19 8.59
CA ALA A 181 27.58 18.48 8.94
C ALA A 181 27.82 18.99 10.38
N GLN A 182 26.78 19.20 11.20
CA GLN A 182 26.93 19.80 12.54
C GLN A 182 26.17 19.09 13.68
N CYS A 183 25.66 17.87 13.46
CA CYS A 183 25.08 17.09 14.56
C CYS A 183 26.14 16.18 15.20
N THR A 184 26.74 16.64 16.29
CA THR A 184 27.36 15.76 17.28
C THR A 184 26.25 15.10 18.08
N ILE A 185 26.04 13.79 17.90
CA ILE A 185 25.24 12.98 18.83
C ILE A 185 26.12 12.76 20.07
N LEU A 186 25.72 13.32 21.22
CA LEU A 186 26.27 12.97 22.53
C LEU A 186 25.63 11.69 23.03
#